data_AF-A0A6P0ZR83-F1
#
_entry.id   AF-A0A6P0ZR83-F1
#
_cell.length_a   1.000
_cell.length_b   1.000
_cell.length_c   1.000
_cell.angle_alpha   90.00
_cell.angle_beta   90.00
_cell.angle_gamma   90.00
#
_symmetry.space_group_name_H-M   'P 1'
#
loop_
_entity.id
_entity.type
_entity.pdbx_description
1 polymer ?
#
loop_
_entity_poly.entity_id
_entity_poly.type
_entity_poly.pdbx_seq_one_letter_code
_entity_poly.pdbx_strand_id
1 'polypeptide(L)'
;MIDTTQAAYLLGICPQRVRQLLKEGRIQGAEKVGRFWRIPLYNGMPKIIPGSRGPQGSWRKQPSKSMTHIYLNEEVLQKNQQNHTTDPVITVKRGNRDINCHYVEISGPSRLVYRPESPKNGGATLWIEVEPNVEVVTKVFGQY
;
A
#
# COMPACT_ATOMS: atom_id res chain seq x y z
N MET A 1 14.65 7.90 10.77
CA MET A 1 13.66 8.81 10.14
C MET A 1 13.29 8.24 8.79
N ILE A 2 12.05 8.42 8.37
CA ILE A 2 11.52 7.86 7.13
C ILE A 2 11.04 8.96 6.19
N ASP A 3 10.91 8.63 4.92
CA ASP A 3 10.35 9.53 3.92
C ASP A 3 8.80 9.52 3.89
N THR A 4 8.21 10.34 3.04
CA THR A 4 6.75 10.43 2.86
C THR A 4 6.11 9.14 2.35
N THR A 5 6.83 8.38 1.52
CA THR A 5 6.33 7.15 0.88
C THR A 5 6.27 6.04 1.91
N GLN A 6 7.35 5.86 2.67
CA GLN A 6 7.42 4.96 3.81
C GLN A 6 6.38 5.32 4.88
N ALA A 7 6.20 6.61 5.16
CA ALA A 7 5.19 7.05 6.13
C ALA A 7 3.77 6.74 5.65
N ALA A 8 3.47 6.96 4.37
CA ALA A 8 2.19 6.60 3.76
C ALA A 8 1.93 5.10 3.86
N TYR A 9 2.96 4.29 3.61
CA TYR A 9 2.90 2.84 3.75
C TYR A 9 2.55 2.41 5.18
N LEU A 10 3.23 2.96 6.20
CA LEU A 10 2.99 2.61 7.61
C LEU A 10 1.61 3.08 8.09
N LEU A 11 1.28 4.33 7.82
CA LEU A 11 0.00 4.94 8.21
C LEU A 11 -1.19 4.35 7.45
N GLY A 12 -0.93 3.60 6.38
CA GLY A 12 -1.97 3.07 5.52
C GLY A 12 -2.85 4.20 4.98
N ILE A 13 -2.27 5.26 4.42
CA ILE A 13 -2.97 6.36 3.74
C ILE A 13 -2.20 6.73 2.47
N CYS A 14 -2.81 7.44 1.53
CA CYS A 14 -2.10 7.81 0.30
C CYS A 14 -0.95 8.83 0.58
N PRO A 15 0.14 8.83 -0.21
CA PRO A 15 1.24 9.78 -0.04
C PRO A 15 0.79 11.25 -0.09
N GLN A 16 -0.19 11.57 -0.91
CA GLN A 16 -0.78 12.91 -0.99
C GLN A 16 -1.39 13.34 0.35
N ARG A 17 -2.09 12.43 1.05
CA ARG A 17 -2.64 12.72 2.37
C ARG A 17 -1.54 12.93 3.41
N VAL A 18 -0.44 12.18 3.34
CA VAL A 18 0.74 12.42 4.20
C VAL A 18 1.30 13.81 3.96
N ARG A 19 1.50 14.21 2.69
CA ARG A 19 1.98 15.56 2.34
C ARG A 19 1.05 16.66 2.85
N GLN A 20 -0.26 16.44 2.78
CA GLN A 20 -1.24 17.36 3.35
C GLN A 20 -1.07 17.48 4.87
N LEU A 21 -0.97 16.36 5.60
CA LEU A 21 -0.76 16.37 7.05
C LEU A 21 0.56 17.04 7.45
N LEU A 22 1.61 16.89 6.65
CA LEU A 22 2.89 17.57 6.86
C LEU A 22 2.75 19.08 6.67
N LYS A 23 2.05 19.52 5.60
CA LYS A 23 1.76 20.94 5.35
C LYS A 23 0.92 21.55 6.47
N GLU A 24 0.00 20.79 7.04
CA GLU A 24 -0.82 21.18 8.19
C GLU A 24 -0.05 21.14 9.53
N GLY A 25 1.20 20.68 9.57
CA GLY A 25 1.99 20.54 10.80
C GLY A 25 1.50 19.43 11.74
N ARG A 26 0.76 18.45 11.20
CA ARG A 26 0.06 17.42 11.98
C ARG A 26 0.82 16.11 12.14
N ILE A 27 2.04 16.00 11.64
CA ILE A 27 2.91 14.85 11.90
C ILE A 27 3.99 15.28 12.89
N GLN A 28 3.96 14.68 14.09
CA GLN A 28 4.79 15.12 15.22
C GLN A 28 6.28 14.96 14.93
N GLY A 29 7.05 16.05 15.05
CA GLY A 29 8.50 16.06 14.88
C GLY A 29 8.97 15.86 13.44
N ALA A 30 8.07 15.95 12.45
CA ALA A 30 8.47 15.92 11.05
C ALA A 30 9.21 17.20 10.67
N GLU A 31 10.36 17.05 10.02
CA GLU A 31 11.22 18.16 9.60
C GLU A 31 11.40 18.15 8.08
N LYS A 32 11.55 19.34 7.49
CA LYS A 32 11.82 19.48 6.06
C LYS A 32 13.32 19.70 5.86
N VAL A 33 13.99 18.72 5.25
CA VAL A 33 15.42 18.76 4.94
C VAL A 33 15.58 18.90 3.42
N GLY A 34 15.82 20.14 2.98
CA GLY A 34 15.85 20.49 1.56
C GLY A 34 14.50 20.22 0.89
N ARG A 35 14.48 19.30 -0.09
CA ARG A 35 13.28 18.91 -0.84
C ARG A 35 12.49 17.78 -0.17
N PHE A 36 13.06 17.11 0.83
CA PHE A 36 12.49 15.91 1.43
C PHE A 36 11.96 16.18 2.83
N TRP A 37 10.93 15.44 3.21
CA TRP A 37 10.47 15.38 4.58
C TRP A 37 11.14 14.21 5.30
N ARG A 38 11.65 14.46 6.50
CA ARG A 38 12.09 13.43 7.42
C ARG A 38 11.06 13.29 8.53
N ILE A 39 10.53 12.09 8.68
CA ILE A 39 9.44 11.79 9.61
C ILE A 39 10.01 10.85 10.70
N PRO A 40 9.97 11.24 11.98
CA PRO A 40 10.38 10.37 13.06
C PRO A 40 9.33 9.29 13.35
N LEU A 41 9.80 8.16 13.87
CA LEU A 41 8.96 7.05 14.29
C LEU A 41 8.92 7.01 15.82
N TYR A 42 7.73 6.83 16.36
CA TYR A 42 7.48 6.59 17.78
C TYR A 42 6.88 5.19 17.89
N ASN A 43 7.55 4.28 18.60
CA ASN A 43 7.16 2.86 18.66
C ASN A 43 6.92 2.24 17.27
N GLY A 44 7.79 2.57 16.31
CA GLY A 44 7.72 2.07 14.92
C GLY A 44 6.67 2.74 14.04
N MET A 45 5.95 3.76 14.51
CA MET A 45 4.87 4.42 13.75
C MET A 45 5.02 5.95 13.71
N PRO A 46 4.67 6.62 12.60
CA PRO A 46 4.53 8.08 12.57
C PRO A 46 3.37 8.50 13.47
N LYS A 47 3.56 9.54 14.27
CA LYS A 47 2.53 10.04 15.18
C LYS A 47 1.80 11.24 14.57
N ILE A 48 0.51 11.06 14.28
CA ILE A 48 -0.35 12.13 13.74
C ILE A 48 -1.14 12.80 14.86
N ILE A 49 -1.19 14.13 14.82
CA ILE A 49 -2.02 14.97 15.66
C ILE A 49 -3.42 15.07 15.02
N PRO A 50 -4.48 14.58 15.70
CA PRO A 50 -5.84 14.64 15.18
C PRO A 50 -6.32 16.09 15.06
N GLY A 51 -7.29 16.31 14.17
CA GLY A 51 -7.91 17.61 14.00
C GLY A 51 -8.92 17.84 15.12
N SER A 52 -9.17 19.10 15.46
CA SER A 52 -10.14 19.47 16.50
C SER A 52 -11.59 19.37 16.03
N ARG A 53 -11.85 19.48 14.71
CA ARG A 53 -13.19 19.45 14.12
C ARG A 53 -13.30 18.36 13.04
N GLY A 54 -14.53 17.86 12.86
CA GLY A 54 -14.87 16.90 11.81
C GLY A 54 -14.57 15.44 12.18
N PRO A 55 -14.74 14.52 11.22
CA PRO A 55 -14.54 13.10 11.43
C PRO A 55 -13.09 12.78 11.75
N GLN A 56 -12.89 11.76 12.60
CA GLN A 56 -11.56 11.28 12.96
C GLN A 56 -10.87 10.63 11.76
N GLY A 57 -9.55 10.75 11.71
CA GLY A 57 -8.76 10.20 10.62
C GLY A 57 -8.72 8.67 10.61
N SER A 58 -8.69 8.08 9.41
CA SER A 58 -8.66 6.63 9.19
C SER A 58 -7.25 6.03 9.12
N TRP A 59 -6.22 6.76 9.54
CA TRP A 59 -4.84 6.26 9.52
C TRP A 59 -4.58 5.23 10.62
N ARG A 60 -3.66 4.31 10.35
CA ARG A 60 -3.23 3.27 11.29
C ARG A 60 -2.44 3.90 12.44
N LYS A 61 -2.74 3.47 13.66
CA LYS A 61 -2.00 3.84 14.88
C LYS A 61 -0.94 2.81 15.28
N GLN A 62 -1.05 1.60 14.72
CA GLN A 62 -0.14 0.48 14.95
C GLN A 62 0.23 -0.16 13.60
N PRO A 63 1.37 -0.87 13.53
CA PRO A 63 1.75 -1.62 12.34
C PRO A 63 0.66 -2.62 11.94
N SER A 64 0.57 -2.89 10.63
CA SER A 64 -0.36 -3.91 10.14
C SER A 64 0.03 -5.26 10.72
N LYS A 65 -0.96 -6.08 11.08
CA LYS A 65 -0.75 -7.52 11.35
C LYS A 65 -1.28 -8.41 10.23
N SER A 66 -1.98 -7.83 9.24
CA SER A 66 -2.55 -8.60 8.13
C SER A 66 -1.54 -8.80 7.00
N MET A 67 -1.51 -10.03 6.49
CA MET A 67 -0.75 -10.40 5.30
C MET A 67 -1.25 -9.62 4.08
N THR A 68 -0.33 -9.20 3.23
CA THR A 68 -0.65 -8.69 1.90
C THR A 68 -0.76 -9.87 0.94
N HIS A 69 -1.81 -9.90 0.13
CA HIS A 69 -2.02 -10.95 -0.87
C HIS A 69 -1.90 -10.33 -2.25
N ILE A 70 -1.15 -10.98 -3.14
CA ILE A 70 -0.91 -10.51 -4.50
C ILE A 70 -1.34 -11.62 -5.45
N TYR A 71 -2.27 -11.33 -6.34
CA TYR A 71 -2.83 -12.32 -7.25
C TYR A 71 -3.12 -11.70 -8.61
N LEU A 72 -3.26 -12.57 -9.60
CA LEU A 72 -3.65 -12.19 -10.94
C LEU A 72 -5.17 -11.98 -10.98
N ASN A 73 -5.62 -10.90 -11.61
CA ASN A 73 -7.01 -10.69 -11.97
C ASN A 73 -7.26 -11.34 -13.34
N GLU A 74 -7.74 -12.59 -13.33
CA GLU A 74 -7.97 -13.38 -14.54
C GLU A 74 -9.01 -12.76 -15.46
N GLU A 75 -10.09 -12.19 -14.90
CA GLU A 75 -11.13 -11.52 -15.69
C GLU A 75 -10.56 -10.36 -16.51
N VAL A 76 -9.72 -9.52 -15.88
CA VAL A 76 -9.08 -8.39 -16.56
C VAL A 76 -8.06 -8.90 -17.59
N LEU A 77 -7.31 -9.95 -17.29
CA LEU A 77 -6.37 -10.53 -18.25
C LEU A 77 -7.09 -11.07 -19.50
N GLN A 78 -8.17 -11.82 -19.31
CA GLN A 78 -8.97 -12.35 -20.43
C GLN A 78 -9.57 -11.21 -21.26
N LYS A 79 -10.13 -10.20 -20.60
CA LYS A 79 -10.65 -9.00 -21.28
C LYS A 79 -9.57 -8.27 -22.08
N ASN A 80 -8.36 -8.14 -21.53
CA ASN A 80 -7.22 -7.53 -22.21
C ASN A 80 -6.83 -8.30 -23.48
N GLN A 81 -6.81 -9.64 -23.41
CA GLN A 81 -6.51 -10.49 -24.56
C GLN A 81 -7.57 -10.36 -25.67
N GLN A 82 -8.85 -10.30 -25.29
CA GLN A 82 -9.96 -10.18 -26.25
C GLN A 82 -10.02 -8.80 -26.92
N ASN A 83 -9.76 -7.73 -26.16
CA ASN A 83 -9.93 -6.35 -26.63
C ASN A 83 -8.61 -5.66 -27.01
N HIS A 84 -7.48 -6.38 -26.95
CA HIS A 84 -6.14 -5.84 -27.14
C HIS A 84 -5.84 -4.61 -26.25
N THR A 85 -6.33 -4.63 -25.00
CA THR A 85 -6.09 -3.58 -24.00
C THR A 85 -4.95 -3.97 -23.05
N THR A 86 -4.40 -2.98 -22.34
CA THR A 86 -3.29 -3.16 -21.39
C THR A 86 -3.69 -2.74 -19.99
N ASP A 87 -4.92 -3.04 -19.55
CA ASP A 87 -5.36 -2.69 -18.19
C ASP A 87 -4.50 -3.44 -17.14
N PRO A 88 -4.27 -2.89 -15.94
CA PRO A 88 -3.43 -3.53 -14.93
C PRO A 88 -4.06 -4.84 -14.43
N VAL A 89 -3.32 -5.95 -14.53
CA VAL A 89 -3.82 -7.31 -14.23
C VAL A 89 -3.40 -7.83 -12.85
N ILE A 90 -2.45 -7.18 -12.17
CA ILE A 90 -1.97 -7.62 -10.86
C ILE A 90 -2.74 -6.88 -9.77
N THR A 91 -3.39 -7.63 -8.88
CA THR A 91 -4.10 -7.09 -7.72
C THR A 91 -3.28 -7.30 -6.45
N VAL A 92 -2.95 -6.21 -5.75
CA VAL A 92 -2.35 -6.21 -4.41
C VAL A 92 -3.43 -5.89 -3.38
N LYS A 93 -3.88 -6.91 -2.65
CA LYS A 93 -4.83 -6.79 -1.55
C LYS A 93 -4.12 -6.58 -0.23
N ARG A 94 -4.25 -5.38 0.33
CA ARG A 94 -3.67 -4.97 1.62
C ARG A 94 -4.77 -4.58 2.60
N GLY A 95 -5.22 -5.56 3.41
CA GLY A 95 -6.41 -5.40 4.25
C GLY A 95 -7.65 -5.20 3.39
N ASN A 96 -8.33 -4.07 3.54
CA ASN A 96 -9.55 -3.74 2.78
C ASN A 96 -9.28 -2.92 1.51
N ARG A 97 -8.01 -2.76 1.11
CA ARG A 97 -7.64 -2.01 -0.10
C ARG A 97 -7.08 -2.94 -1.14
N ASP A 98 -7.58 -2.78 -2.35
CA ASP A 98 -7.09 -3.49 -3.53
C ASP A 98 -6.42 -2.46 -4.45
N ILE A 99 -5.19 -2.75 -4.86
CA ILE A 99 -4.39 -1.89 -5.74
C ILE A 99 -4.09 -2.67 -7.01
N ASN A 100 -4.58 -2.19 -8.15
CA ASN A 100 -4.33 -2.80 -9.45
C ASN A 100 -3.09 -2.17 -10.08
N CYS A 101 -2.18 -3.01 -10.58
CA CYS A 101 -0.89 -2.58 -11.11
C CYS A 101 -0.37 -3.50 -12.23
N HIS A 102 0.63 -3.02 -12.96
CA HIS A 102 1.32 -3.79 -14.00
C HIS A 102 2.52 -4.55 -13.46
N TYR A 103 3.18 -4.00 -12.43
CA TYR A 103 4.28 -4.65 -11.73
C TYR A 103 4.23 -4.39 -10.23
N VAL A 104 4.79 -5.37 -9.52
CA VAL A 104 4.99 -5.38 -8.08
C VAL A 104 6.45 -5.68 -7.79
N GLU A 105 7.05 -4.91 -6.90
CA GLU A 105 8.35 -5.19 -6.29
C GLU A 105 8.14 -5.48 -4.81
N ILE A 106 8.72 -6.58 -4.31
CA ILE A 106 8.58 -7.04 -2.92
C ILE A 106 9.97 -7.07 -2.29
N SER A 107 10.18 -6.26 -1.25
CA SER A 107 11.48 -6.08 -0.61
C SER A 107 11.61 -6.88 0.69
N GLY A 108 11.25 -8.17 0.68
CA GLY A 108 11.33 -9.00 1.88
C GLY A 108 10.65 -10.37 1.77
N PRO A 109 10.45 -11.06 2.92
CA PRO A 109 9.86 -12.39 2.95
C PRO A 109 8.50 -12.44 2.25
N SER A 110 8.39 -13.36 1.29
CA SER A 110 7.16 -13.64 0.56
C SER A 110 7.09 -15.12 0.20
N ARG A 111 5.88 -15.64 0.04
CA ARG A 111 5.63 -17.04 -0.34
C ARG A 111 4.60 -17.11 -1.46
N LEU A 112 4.85 -17.95 -2.47
CA LEU A 112 3.83 -18.33 -3.46
C LEU A 112 3.00 -19.48 -2.88
N VAL A 113 1.68 -19.34 -2.90
CA VAL A 113 0.73 -20.27 -2.30
C VAL A 113 -0.27 -20.70 -3.37
N TYR A 114 -0.37 -22.00 -3.60
CA TYR A 114 -1.45 -22.61 -4.36
C TYR A 114 -2.38 -23.34 -3.41
N ARG A 115 -3.67 -22.97 -3.39
CA ARG A 115 -4.69 -23.56 -2.53
C ARG A 115 -6.07 -23.49 -3.20
N PRO A 116 -6.43 -24.49 -4.02
CA PRO A 116 -7.68 -24.49 -4.79
C PRO A 116 -8.93 -24.67 -3.91
N GLU A 117 -8.82 -25.33 -2.76
CA GLU A 117 -9.93 -25.58 -1.84
C GLU A 117 -10.38 -24.34 -1.06
N SER A 118 -9.57 -23.28 -1.05
CA SER A 118 -9.85 -22.06 -0.31
C SER A 118 -9.41 -20.84 -1.14
N PRO A 119 -10.14 -20.55 -2.22
CA PRO A 119 -9.81 -19.42 -3.09
C PRO A 119 -9.94 -18.09 -2.35
N LYS A 120 -9.07 -17.14 -2.68
CA LYS A 120 -9.15 -15.76 -2.20
C LYS A 120 -10.23 -15.00 -2.95
N ASN A 121 -10.47 -13.76 -2.51
CA ASN A 121 -11.42 -12.85 -3.15
C ASN A 121 -11.15 -12.77 -4.66
N GLY A 122 -12.22 -12.92 -5.46
CA GLY A 122 -12.11 -12.98 -6.93
C GLY A 122 -11.73 -14.36 -7.47
N GLY A 123 -11.83 -15.43 -6.68
CA GLY A 123 -11.63 -16.81 -7.15
C GLY A 123 -10.16 -17.25 -7.25
N ALA A 124 -9.21 -16.39 -6.89
CA ALA A 124 -7.79 -16.69 -7.02
C ALA A 124 -7.37 -17.90 -6.16
N THR A 125 -6.86 -18.95 -6.82
CA THR A 125 -6.36 -20.18 -6.18
C THR A 125 -4.83 -20.19 -6.03
N LEU A 126 -4.14 -19.32 -6.76
CA LEU A 126 -2.69 -19.09 -6.70
C LEU A 126 -2.42 -17.62 -6.34
N TRP A 127 -1.63 -17.36 -5.31
CA TRP A 127 -1.28 -16.00 -4.90
C TRP A 127 0.06 -15.93 -4.18
N ILE A 128 0.66 -14.75 -4.11
CA ILE A 128 1.80 -14.46 -3.26
C ILE A 128 1.30 -13.87 -1.95
N GLU A 129 1.80 -14.37 -0.82
CA GLU A 129 1.61 -13.75 0.49
C GLU A 129 2.88 -13.04 0.93
N VAL A 130 2.70 -11.85 1.47
CA VAL A 130 3.78 -10.96 1.91
C VAL A 130 3.52 -10.54 3.35
N GLU A 131 4.56 -10.59 4.18
CA GLU A 131 4.50 -10.25 5.60
C GLU A 131 4.05 -8.78 5.81
N PRO A 132 3.33 -8.44 6.90
CA PRO A 132 2.64 -7.14 7.05
C PRO A 132 3.52 -5.89 7.03
N ASN A 133 4.82 -6.05 7.32
CA ASN A 133 5.81 -4.97 7.42
C ASN A 133 6.78 -4.96 6.23
N VAL A 134 6.58 -5.81 5.23
CA VAL A 134 7.42 -5.84 4.03
C VAL A 134 6.91 -4.80 3.03
N GLU A 135 7.82 -3.99 2.53
CA GLU A 135 7.53 -2.99 1.52
C GLU A 135 7.10 -3.66 0.20
N VAL A 136 5.98 -3.19 -0.33
CA VAL A 136 5.45 -3.59 -1.65
C VAL A 136 5.24 -2.34 -2.47
N VAL A 137 6.00 -2.23 -3.55
CA VAL A 137 5.93 -1.10 -4.49
C VAL A 137 5.12 -1.54 -5.71
N THR A 138 4.08 -0.79 -6.05
CA THR A 138 3.19 -1.06 -7.19
C THR A 138 3.40 0.01 -8.27
N LYS A 139 3.54 -0.40 -9.54
CA LYS A 139 3.72 0.51 -10.68
C LYS A 139 2.72 0.22 -11.78
N VAL A 140 2.33 1.27 -12.50
CA VAL A 140 1.44 1.23 -13.68
C VAL A 140 2.24 1.77 -14.87
N PHE A 141 2.08 1.19 -16.06
CA PHE A 141 2.69 1.71 -17.28
C PHE A 141 2.31 3.19 -17.50
N GLY A 142 3.25 4.01 -17.98
CA GLY A 142 2.99 5.41 -18.34
C GLY A 142 3.14 6.44 -17.21
N GLN A 143 3.63 6.05 -16.03
CA GLN A 143 4.04 6.97 -14.96
C GLN A 143 5.57 6.94 -14.83
N TYR A 144 6.26 7.88 -15.50
CA TYR A 144 7.67 8.21 -15.27
C TYR A 144 7.78 9.65 -14.79
#